data_AF-A0A1V5Z5W1-F1
#
_entry.id   AF-A0A1V5Z5W1-F1
#
_cell.length_a   1.000
_cell.length_b   1.000
_cell.length_c   1.000
_cell.angle_alpha   90.00
_cell.angle_beta   90.00
_cell.angle_gamma   90.00
#
_symmetry.space_group_name_H-M   'P 1'
#
loop_
_entity.id
_entity.type
_entity.pdbx_description
1 polymer ?
#
loop_
_entity_poly.entity_id
_entity_poly.type
_entity_poly.pdbx_seq_one_letter_code
_entity_poly.pdbx_strand_id
1 'polypeptide(L)'
;MLDCLAEAERPIHISEVTVSAPDDTPAGRAVQAEIVRNLYRLWFSYPASMGITWWNVVDGGAAPGEPSFSGIYDKEMNPKPVYQTLDALINREWKTRLTLAAGADGSVKVRGFKGRYRVSYNDDAGNTRTVERVL
;
A
#
# COMPACT_ATOMS: atom_id res chain seq x y z
N MET A 1 14.54 11.27 9.99
CA MET A 1 14.30 11.93 8.68
C MET A 1 12.84 12.34 8.53
N LEU A 2 11.88 11.41 8.56
CA LEU A 2 10.46 11.77 8.43
C LEU A 2 9.99 12.77 9.50
N ASP A 3 10.47 12.66 10.73
CA ASP A 3 10.18 13.63 11.80
C ASP A 3 10.67 15.05 11.48
N CYS A 4 11.90 15.17 10.99
CA CYS A 4 12.45 16.46 10.54
C CYS A 4 11.64 17.05 9.38
N LEU A 5 11.20 16.21 8.42
CA LEU A 5 10.34 16.67 7.32
C LEU A 5 8.94 17.06 7.80
N ALA A 6 8.43 16.42 8.86
CA ALA A 6 7.13 16.70 9.44
C ALA A 6 7.06 18.10 10.07
N GLU A 7 8.19 18.62 10.59
CA GLU A 7 8.30 19.98 11.13
C GLU A 7 7.97 21.07 10.10
N ALA A 8 8.05 20.77 8.81
CA ALA A 8 7.64 21.70 7.76
C ALA A 8 6.11 21.87 7.67
N GLU A 9 5.33 21.04 8.39
CA GLU A 9 3.86 21.05 8.40
C GLU A 9 3.24 20.93 7.00
N ARG A 10 3.96 20.26 6.09
CA ARG A 10 3.52 19.96 4.73
C ARG A 10 3.40 18.46 4.51
N PRO A 11 2.52 18.02 3.59
CA PRO A 11 2.47 16.63 3.19
C PRO A 11 3.83 16.15 2.65
N ILE A 12 4.23 14.94 3.05
CA ILE A 12 5.45 14.28 2.62
C ILE A 12 5.12 13.37 1.44
N HIS A 13 5.83 13.53 0.33
CA HIS A 13 5.78 12.62 -0.81
C HIS A 13 7.12 11.89 -0.91
N ILE A 14 7.09 10.56 -0.86
CA ILE A 14 8.22 9.73 -1.24
C ILE A 14 8.24 9.66 -2.77
N SER A 15 8.88 10.63 -3.40
CA SER A 15 8.67 10.94 -4.82
C SER A 15 9.37 10.00 -5.81
N GLU A 16 10.49 9.42 -5.43
CA GLU A 16 11.34 8.64 -6.37
C GLU A 16 11.96 7.46 -5.63
N VAL A 17 11.12 6.53 -5.14
CA VAL A 17 11.66 5.34 -4.46
C VAL A 17 12.20 4.35 -5.49
N THR A 18 13.46 3.98 -5.28
CA THR A 18 14.15 2.86 -5.91
C THR A 18 14.68 1.94 -4.83
N VAL A 19 14.13 0.72 -4.73
CA VAL A 19 14.66 -0.32 -3.82
C VAL A 19 15.16 -1.47 -4.68
N SER A 20 16.48 -1.64 -4.70
CA SER A 20 17.15 -2.64 -5.52
C SER A 20 17.33 -3.95 -4.76
N ALA A 21 17.16 -5.07 -5.45
CA ALA A 21 17.69 -6.32 -4.94
C ALA A 21 19.23 -6.28 -4.91
N PRO A 22 19.89 -6.92 -3.92
CA PRO A 22 21.35 -7.02 -3.90
C PRO A 22 21.90 -7.81 -5.10
N ASP A 23 21.12 -8.77 -5.61
CA ASP A 23 21.40 -9.55 -6.81
C ASP A 23 20.08 -10.10 -7.39
N ASP A 24 20.17 -10.77 -8.54
CA ASP A 24 19.00 -11.36 -9.23
C ASP A 24 18.67 -12.80 -8.80
N THR A 25 19.26 -13.28 -7.69
CA THR A 25 18.94 -14.60 -7.16
C THR A 25 17.58 -14.58 -6.45
N PRO A 26 16.93 -15.74 -6.24
CA PRO A 26 15.73 -15.81 -5.42
C PRO A 26 15.91 -15.21 -4.01
N ALA A 27 17.10 -15.35 -3.42
CA ALA A 27 17.42 -14.78 -2.12
C ALA A 27 17.53 -13.24 -2.20
N GLY A 28 18.22 -12.70 -3.21
CA GLY A 28 18.31 -11.25 -3.41
C GLY A 28 16.95 -10.60 -3.66
N ARG A 29 16.13 -11.21 -4.52
CA ARG A 29 14.75 -10.77 -4.76
C ARG A 29 13.88 -10.80 -3.49
N ALA A 30 14.11 -11.76 -2.59
CA ALA A 30 13.43 -11.81 -1.29
C ALA A 30 13.88 -10.68 -0.35
N VAL A 31 15.17 -10.31 -0.36
CA VAL A 31 15.68 -9.15 0.39
C VAL A 31 15.03 -7.85 -0.09
N GLN A 32 14.86 -7.66 -1.40
CA GLN A 32 14.13 -6.50 -1.95
C GLN A 32 12.70 -6.42 -1.38
N ALA A 33 11.98 -7.54 -1.39
CA ALA A 33 10.62 -7.62 -0.87
C ALA A 33 10.52 -7.31 0.63
N GLU A 34 11.46 -7.83 1.43
CA GLU A 34 11.56 -7.56 2.87
C GLU A 34 11.75 -6.07 3.16
N ILE A 35 12.71 -5.43 2.48
CA ILE A 35 13.00 -4.01 2.63
C ILE A 35 11.77 -3.18 2.25
N VAL A 36 11.15 -3.49 1.11
CA VAL A 36 9.94 -2.79 0.65
C VAL A 36 8.80 -2.93 1.63
N ARG A 37 8.57 -4.11 2.21
CA ARG A 37 7.52 -4.29 3.22
C ARG A 37 7.72 -3.35 4.39
N ASN A 38 8.95 -3.26 4.90
CA ASN A 38 9.25 -2.44 6.06
C ASN A 38 9.15 -0.94 5.74
N LEU A 39 9.67 -0.50 4.59
CA LEU A 39 9.58 0.89 4.14
C LEU A 39 8.13 1.33 3.89
N TYR A 40 7.35 0.54 3.17
CA TYR A 40 5.95 0.86 2.88
C TYR A 40 5.12 0.94 4.16
N ARG A 41 5.32 0.03 5.13
CA ARG A 41 4.64 0.10 6.43
C ARG A 41 5.04 1.35 7.22
N LEU A 42 6.32 1.72 7.21
CA LEU A 42 6.82 2.95 7.86
C LEU A 42 6.22 4.20 7.24
N TRP A 43 6.22 4.31 5.90
CA TRP A 43 5.64 5.47 5.21
C TRP A 43 4.14 5.53 5.39
N PHE A 44 3.46 4.40 5.34
CA PHE A 44 2.01 4.33 5.54
C PHE A 44 1.59 4.65 6.98
N SER A 45 2.42 4.33 7.99
CA SER A 45 2.14 4.67 9.39
C SER A 45 2.37 6.14 9.72
N TYR A 46 2.98 6.91 8.82
CA TYR A 46 3.35 8.30 9.06
C TYR A 46 2.23 9.26 8.62
N PRO A 47 1.57 10.02 9.53
CA PRO A 47 0.35 10.77 9.20
C PRO A 47 0.51 11.84 8.11
N ALA A 48 1.70 12.42 7.99
CA ALA A 48 2.01 13.43 6.98
C ALA A 48 2.31 12.83 5.59
N SER A 49 2.50 11.50 5.50
CA SER A 49 2.75 10.82 4.23
C SER A 49 1.50 10.87 3.35
N MET A 50 1.66 11.39 2.14
CA MET A 50 0.56 11.63 1.19
C MET A 50 0.66 10.75 -0.06
N GLY A 51 1.86 10.30 -0.42
CA GLY A 51 2.06 9.48 -1.60
C GLY A 51 3.42 8.79 -1.59
N ILE A 52 3.51 7.73 -2.40
CA ILE A 52 4.75 7.04 -2.72
C ILE A 52 4.75 6.82 -4.24
N THR A 53 5.76 7.33 -4.92
CA THR A 53 5.99 7.10 -6.34
C THR A 53 7.22 6.22 -6.51
N TRP A 54 6.98 5.02 -7.05
CA TRP A 54 8.02 4.05 -7.37
C TRP A 54 8.60 4.36 -8.75
N TRP A 55 9.93 4.41 -8.85
CA TRP A 55 10.59 4.90 -10.06
C TRP A 55 10.62 3.88 -11.20
N ASN A 56 10.99 2.63 -10.91
CA ASN A 56 11.27 1.62 -11.94
C ASN A 56 10.27 0.47 -11.91
N VAL A 57 9.35 0.39 -12.88
CA VAL A 57 8.38 -0.72 -12.93
C VAL A 57 9.07 -2.04 -13.27
N VAL A 58 10.02 -2.03 -14.21
CA VAL A 58 10.68 -3.21 -14.77
C VAL A 58 12.19 -3.15 -14.49
N ASP A 59 12.81 -4.29 -14.21
CA ASP A 59 14.27 -4.38 -14.09
C ASP A 59 14.95 -3.88 -15.37
N GLY A 60 16.02 -3.09 -15.21
CA GLY A 60 16.72 -2.43 -16.31
C GLY A 60 15.99 -1.23 -16.93
N GLY A 61 14.82 -0.82 -16.41
CA GLY A 61 14.12 0.40 -16.81
C GLY A 61 14.68 1.69 -16.20
N ALA A 62 15.70 1.58 -15.35
CA ALA A 62 16.35 2.66 -14.65
C ALA A 62 17.26 3.50 -15.57
N ALA A 63 17.57 4.74 -15.16
CA ALA A 63 18.51 5.58 -15.92
C ALA A 63 19.92 4.94 -16.00
N PRO A 64 20.73 5.25 -17.03
CA PRO A 64 22.08 4.71 -17.13
C PRO A 64 22.90 4.99 -15.86
N GLY A 65 23.45 3.94 -15.25
CA GLY A 65 24.21 4.01 -14.00
C GLY A 65 23.40 3.71 -12.73
N GLU A 66 22.07 3.57 -12.83
CA GLU A 66 21.23 3.14 -11.72
C GLU A 66 21.18 1.61 -11.58
N PRO A 67 20.81 1.08 -10.39
CA PRO A 67 20.75 -0.35 -10.16
C PRO A 67 19.79 -1.06 -11.11
N SER A 68 20.26 -2.13 -11.76
CA SER A 68 19.47 -2.83 -12.77
C SER A 68 18.36 -3.72 -12.19
N PHE A 69 18.40 -4.08 -10.91
CA PHE A 69 17.46 -5.01 -10.25
C PHE A 69 16.44 -4.31 -9.33
N SER A 70 16.01 -3.11 -9.69
CA SER A 70 15.05 -2.30 -8.91
C SER A 70 13.60 -2.37 -9.35
N GLY A 71 13.29 -3.15 -10.37
CA GLY A 71 11.93 -3.34 -10.88
C GLY A 71 11.01 -3.99 -9.85
N ILE A 72 9.72 -3.71 -10.00
CA ILE A 72 8.62 -4.50 -9.41
C ILE A 72 8.44 -5.81 -10.21
N TYR A 73 8.76 -5.76 -11.50
CA TYR A 73 8.78 -6.88 -12.44
C TYR A 73 10.21 -7.14 -12.95
N ASP A 74 10.48 -8.36 -13.38
CA ASP A 74 11.69 -8.67 -14.15
C ASP A 74 11.56 -8.18 -15.61
N LYS A 75 12.63 -8.31 -16.40
CA LYS A 75 12.69 -7.82 -17.80
C LYS A 75 11.63 -8.45 -18.71
N GLU A 76 11.19 -9.65 -18.37
CA GLU A 76 10.17 -10.41 -19.08
C GLU A 76 8.75 -10.12 -18.55
N MET A 77 8.58 -9.10 -17.70
CA MET A 77 7.31 -8.70 -17.09
C MET A 77 6.69 -9.73 -16.13
N ASN A 78 7.49 -10.65 -15.60
CA ASN A 78 7.02 -11.52 -14.52
C ASN A 78 7.08 -10.78 -13.18
N PRO A 79 6.05 -10.94 -12.32
CA PRO A 79 6.03 -10.28 -11.03
C PRO A 79 7.13 -10.83 -10.12
N LYS A 80 7.95 -9.93 -9.56
CA LYS A 80 8.94 -10.27 -8.53
C LYS A 80 8.26 -10.42 -7.16
N PRO A 81 8.92 -11.03 -6.16
CA PRO A 81 8.39 -11.11 -4.79
C PRO A 81 7.95 -9.76 -4.19
N VAL A 82 8.60 -8.66 -4.59
CA VAL A 82 8.23 -7.31 -4.19
C VAL A 82 6.83 -6.91 -4.67
N TYR A 83 6.38 -7.36 -5.85
CA TYR A 83 5.02 -7.14 -6.33
C TYR A 83 4.00 -7.75 -5.37
N GLN A 84 4.22 -9.00 -4.96
CA GLN A 84 3.31 -9.71 -4.06
C GLN A 84 3.24 -9.04 -2.69
N THR A 85 4.38 -8.50 -2.22
CA THR A 85 4.44 -7.70 -0.99
C THR A 85 3.59 -6.44 -1.08
N LEU A 86 3.73 -5.68 -2.17
CA LEU A 86 2.96 -4.47 -2.40
C LEU A 86 1.45 -4.77 -2.54
N ASP A 87 1.09 -5.83 -3.27
CA ASP A 87 -0.32 -6.27 -3.40
C ASP A 87 -0.91 -6.65 -2.05
N ALA A 88 -0.16 -7.42 -1.25
CA ALA A 88 -0.60 -7.83 0.09
C ALA A 88 -0.86 -6.63 0.99
N LEU A 89 0.05 -5.65 1.02
CA LEU A 89 -0.12 -4.44 1.83
C LEU A 89 -1.28 -3.57 1.31
N ILE A 90 -1.20 -3.13 0.04
CA ILE A 90 -2.08 -2.09 -0.51
C ILE A 90 -3.48 -2.62 -0.79
N ASN A 91 -3.60 -3.82 -1.35
CA ASN A 91 -4.88 -4.34 -1.82
C ASN A 91 -5.58 -5.27 -0.84
N ARG A 92 -4.86 -5.82 0.16
CA ARG A 92 -5.41 -6.81 1.09
C ARG A 92 -5.40 -6.32 2.54
N GLU A 93 -4.25 -5.91 3.06
CA GLU A 93 -4.12 -5.49 4.46
C GLU A 93 -4.75 -4.12 4.69
N TRP A 94 -4.43 -3.13 3.85
CA TRP A 94 -4.86 -1.74 4.07
C TRP A 94 -6.22 -1.39 3.47
N LYS A 95 -6.79 -2.27 2.65
CA LYS A 95 -8.17 -2.17 2.19
C LYS A 95 -9.08 -3.03 3.07
N THR A 96 -9.89 -2.39 3.89
CA THR A 96 -10.84 -3.10 4.75
C THR A 96 -12.05 -3.58 3.94
N ARG A 97 -12.30 -4.90 3.96
CA ARG A 97 -13.51 -5.53 3.41
C ARG A 97 -14.07 -6.50 4.46
N LEU A 98 -15.27 -6.21 4.98
CA LEU A 98 -15.88 -6.95 6.08
C LEU A 98 -17.38 -7.09 5.83
N THR A 99 -17.97 -8.16 6.35
CA THR A 99 -19.41 -8.35 6.50
C THR A 99 -19.69 -8.57 7.98
N LEU A 100 -20.56 -7.75 8.58
CA LEU A 100 -20.82 -7.74 10.01
C LEU A 100 -22.33 -7.81 10.25
N ALA A 101 -22.74 -8.45 11.35
CA ALA A 101 -24.10 -8.35 11.85
C ALA A 101 -24.24 -7.06 12.68
N ALA A 102 -25.35 -6.34 12.49
CA ALA A 102 -25.69 -5.20 13.33
C ALA A 102 -26.03 -5.66 14.76
N GLY A 103 -25.72 -4.82 15.75
CA GLY A 103 -26.13 -5.03 17.13
C GLY A 103 -27.65 -4.90 17.32
N ALA A 104 -28.13 -5.21 18.52
CA ALA A 104 -29.56 -5.10 18.85
C ALA A 104 -30.12 -3.66 18.72
N ASP A 105 -29.23 -2.66 18.78
CA ASP A 105 -29.54 -1.24 18.57
C ASP A 105 -29.35 -0.78 17.11
N GLY A 106 -29.05 -1.71 16.19
CA GLY A 106 -28.74 -1.41 14.79
C GLY A 106 -27.33 -0.88 14.53
N SER A 107 -26.48 -0.76 15.56
CA SER A 107 -25.12 -0.22 15.41
C SER A 107 -24.10 -1.25 14.89
N VAL A 108 -23.08 -0.76 14.18
CA VAL A 108 -21.92 -1.56 13.75
C VAL A 108 -20.64 -0.79 14.09
N LYS A 109 -19.69 -1.46 14.75
CA LYS A 109 -18.36 -0.92 15.03
C LYS A 109 -17.35 -1.50 14.06
N VAL A 110 -16.59 -0.64 13.39
CA VAL A 110 -15.57 -1.04 12.42
C VAL A 110 -14.24 -0.41 12.79
N ARG A 111 -13.16 -1.17 12.64
CA ARG A 111 -11.79 -0.65 12.61
C ARG A 111 -11.30 -0.74 11.17
N GLY A 112 -10.90 0.40 10.62
CA GLY A 112 -10.36 0.50 9.27
C GLY A 112 -9.23 1.51 9.20
N PHE A 113 -8.61 1.61 8.03
CA PHE A 113 -7.65 2.67 7.74
C PHE A 113 -8.38 3.92 7.25
N LYS A 114 -7.71 5.08 7.29
CA LYS A 114 -8.28 6.33 6.77
C LYS A 114 -8.68 6.16 5.30
N GLY A 115 -9.91 6.53 4.95
CA GLY A 115 -10.34 6.37 3.56
C GLY A 115 -11.85 6.46 3.34
N ARG A 116 -12.24 6.33 2.08
CA ARG A 116 -13.64 6.26 1.67
C ARG A 116 -14.11 4.82 1.67
N TYR A 117 -15.23 4.59 2.33
CA TYR A 117 -15.87 3.31 2.51
C TYR A 117 -17.25 3.31 1.87
N ARG A 118 -17.54 2.24 1.15
CA ARG A 118 -18.89 1.91 0.68
C ARG A 118 -19.50 0.91 1.64
N VAL A 119 -20.60 1.30 2.27
CA VAL A 119 -21.37 0.45 3.19
C VAL A 119 -22.66 0.05 2.51
N SER A 120 -22.94 -1.24 2.43
CA SER A 120 -24.20 -1.78 1.93
C SER A 120 -24.91 -2.56 3.03
N TYR A 121 -26.22 -2.34 3.19
CA TYR A 121 -27.04 -2.96 4.23
C TYR A 121 -28.49 -3.11 3.76
N ASN A 122 -29.26 -4.02 4.38
CA ASN A 122 -30.70 -4.12 4.14
C ASN A 122 -31.45 -3.26 5.17
N ASP A 123 -32.41 -2.46 4.71
CA ASP A 123 -33.29 -1.69 5.59
C ASP A 123 -34.43 -2.54 6.16
N ASP A 124 -35.24 -1.97 7.06
CA ASP A 124 -36.36 -2.67 7.72
C ASP A 124 -37.43 -3.17 6.72
N ALA A 125 -37.48 -2.58 5.53
CA ALA A 125 -38.36 -3.00 4.44
C ALA A 125 -37.71 -4.06 3.53
N GLY A 126 -36.52 -4.55 3.87
CA GLY A 126 -35.79 -5.59 3.14
C GLY A 126 -35.05 -5.07 1.90
N ASN A 127 -34.99 -3.77 1.66
CA ASN A 127 -34.31 -3.21 0.49
C ASN A 127 -32.81 -3.04 0.76
N THR A 128 -31.97 -3.40 -0.22
CA THR A 128 -30.55 -3.10 -0.15
C THR A 128 -30.29 -1.61 -0.37
N ARG A 129 -29.65 -0.98 0.61
CA ARG A 129 -29.15 0.40 0.57
C ARG A 129 -27.64 0.41 0.47
N THR A 130 -27.10 1.45 -0.15
CA THR A 130 -25.66 1.71 -0.20
C THR A 130 -25.39 3.16 0.15
N VAL A 131 -24.42 3.39 1.02
CA VAL A 131 -23.99 4.72 1.44
C VAL A 131 -22.47 4.82 1.46
N GLU A 132 -21.95 6.02 1.22
CA GLU A 132 -20.53 6.30 1.38
C GLU A 132 -20.24 6.94 2.75
N ARG A 133 -19.13 6.54 3.37
CA ARG A 133 -18.63 7.06 4.65
C ARG A 133 -17.13 7.28 4.55
N VAL A 134 -16.61 8.24 5.32
CA VAL A 134 -15.17 8.49 5.45
C VAL A 134 -14.79 8.10 6.87
N LEU A 135 -13.77 7.26 7.00
CA LEU A 135 -13.04 7.05 8.26
C LEU A 135 -11.77 7.90 8.25
#